data_AF-D6A8V4-F1
#
_entry.id   AF-D6A8V4-F1
#
_cell.length_a   1.000
_cell.length_b   1.000
_cell.length_c   1.000
_cell.angle_alpha   90.00
_cell.angle_beta   90.00
_cell.angle_gamma   90.00
#
_symmetry.space_group_name_H-M   'P 1'
#
loop_
_entity.id
_entity.type
_entity.pdbx_description
1 polymer ?
#
loop_
_entity_poly.entity_id
_entity_poly.type
_entity_poly.pdbx_seq_one_letter_code
_entity_poly.pdbx_strand_id
1 'polypeptide(L)'
;MRAAGTRHEQREGTVTHVETAHLVELALGHIAHDDLGALRHIAECARCRDELRTMTRVVAAARTADIVDLPTAPPEHVWQRIARELSQGAGAPPPSARDAAHRPPAGPAGRAAPGRTVGAGGEARRLLLGLLGLLGLLAGVAFARRAGRGRPVRAVCGPVRRPGRRRRSPWWPRAY
;
A
#
# COMPACT_ATOMS: atom_id res chain seq x y z
N MET A 1 5.64 -60.30 21.38
CA MET A 1 5.56 -59.01 22.10
C MET A 1 5.79 -57.89 21.09
N ARG A 2 4.73 -57.24 20.62
CA ARG A 2 4.79 -56.18 19.60
C ARG A 2 4.89 -54.82 20.30
N ALA A 3 6.00 -54.12 20.07
CA ALA A 3 6.05 -52.67 20.23
C ALA A 3 5.21 -52.06 19.10
N ALA A 4 4.10 -51.41 19.44
CA ALA A 4 3.28 -50.72 18.47
C ALA A 4 2.60 -49.53 19.13
N GLY A 5 2.82 -48.35 18.55
CA GLY A 5 1.92 -47.22 18.70
C GLY A 5 2.43 -46.09 19.57
N THR A 6 3.53 -45.43 19.17
CA THR A 6 3.63 -43.99 19.41
C THR A 6 2.58 -43.30 18.54
N ARG A 7 1.32 -43.34 18.99
CA ARG A 7 0.23 -42.48 18.51
C ARG A 7 0.45 -41.09 19.09
N HIS A 8 1.54 -40.46 18.69
CA HIS A 8 1.60 -39.01 18.55
C HIS A 8 1.39 -38.72 17.06
N GLU A 9 0.27 -39.23 16.53
CA GLU A 9 -0.28 -38.75 15.28
C GLU A 9 -0.53 -37.26 15.47
N GLN A 10 0.29 -36.48 14.77
CA GLN A 10 0.14 -35.06 14.50
C GLN A 10 -1.33 -34.68 14.38
N ARG A 11 -1.92 -34.23 15.49
CA ARG A 11 -3.06 -33.33 15.45
C ARG A 11 -2.49 -31.96 15.08
N GLU A 12 -2.04 -31.85 13.83
CA GLU A 12 -1.81 -30.59 13.14
C GLU A 12 -3.19 -29.92 13.01
N GLY A 13 -3.69 -29.40 14.14
CA GLY A 13 -4.81 -28.47 14.12
C GLY A 13 -4.31 -27.27 13.34
N THR A 14 -4.87 -27.03 12.17
CA THR A 14 -4.60 -25.83 11.38
C THR A 14 -5.06 -24.65 12.23
N VAL A 15 -4.17 -24.07 13.03
CA VAL A 15 -4.46 -22.86 13.79
C VAL A 15 -4.52 -21.74 12.76
N THR A 16 -5.73 -21.33 12.41
CA THR A 16 -5.95 -20.20 11.52
C THR A 16 -5.45 -18.95 12.21
N HIS A 17 -4.44 -18.31 11.64
CA HIS A 17 -3.89 -17.04 12.12
C HIS A 17 -4.77 -15.88 11.66
N VAL A 18 -4.63 -14.73 12.33
CA VAL A 18 -5.24 -13.48 11.86
C VAL A 18 -4.66 -13.12 10.49
N GLU A 19 -5.53 -12.72 9.57
CA GLU A 19 -5.14 -12.27 8.23
C GLU A 19 -4.14 -11.10 8.30
N THR A 20 -3.09 -11.16 7.48
CA THR A 20 -2.03 -10.14 7.46
C THR A 20 -2.58 -8.74 7.21
N ALA A 21 -3.56 -8.60 6.31
CA ALA A 21 -4.20 -7.30 6.04
C ALA A 21 -4.87 -6.73 7.30
N HIS A 22 -5.53 -7.58 8.10
CA HIS A 22 -6.16 -7.18 9.34
C HIS A 22 -5.14 -6.78 10.42
N LEU A 23 -3.99 -7.47 10.49
CA LEU A 23 -2.88 -7.05 11.37
C LEU A 23 -2.32 -5.67 10.99
N VAL A 24 -2.31 -5.31 9.71
CA VAL A 24 -1.90 -3.97 9.25
C VAL A 24 -2.89 -2.91 9.71
N GLU A 25 -4.20 -3.15 9.57
CA GLU A 25 -5.24 -2.22 10.06
C GLU A 25 -5.10 -1.97 11.57
N LEU A 26 -4.90 -3.04 12.35
CA LEU A 26 -4.61 -2.95 13.78
C LEU A 26 -3.32 -2.16 14.06
N ALA A 27 -2.25 -2.37 13.28
CA ALA A 27 -1.00 -1.63 13.44
C ALA A 27 -1.13 -0.14 13.10
N LEU A 28 -2.01 0.22 12.16
CA LEU A 28 -2.35 1.61 11.84
C LEU A 28 -3.25 2.24 12.91
N GLY A 29 -3.87 1.43 13.78
CA GLY A 29 -4.78 1.85 14.84
C GLY A 29 -6.25 1.90 14.41
N HIS A 30 -6.60 1.24 13.32
CA HIS A 30 -7.98 1.13 12.82
C HIS A 30 -8.68 -0.05 13.50
N ILE A 31 -9.14 0.17 14.73
CA ILE A 31 -9.82 -0.87 15.52
C ILE A 31 -11.33 -0.80 15.30
N ALA A 32 -11.93 -1.88 14.81
CA ALA A 32 -13.36 -2.09 14.67
C ALA A 32 -13.95 -2.89 15.85
N HIS A 33 -15.28 -2.94 15.95
CA HIS A 33 -15.96 -3.59 17.07
C HIS A 33 -15.83 -5.13 17.05
N ASP A 34 -15.67 -5.72 15.88
CA ASP A 34 -15.47 -7.15 15.65
C ASP A 34 -14.02 -7.62 15.92
N ASP A 35 -13.10 -6.70 16.20
CA ASP A 35 -11.68 -7.01 16.44
C ASP A 35 -11.42 -7.71 17.79
N LEU A 36 -12.39 -7.74 18.70
CA LEU A 36 -12.23 -8.37 20.02
C LEU A 36 -11.79 -9.85 19.90
N GLY A 37 -12.30 -10.56 18.88
CA GLY A 37 -11.89 -11.94 18.60
C GLY A 37 -10.44 -12.03 18.13
N ALA A 38 -10.01 -11.14 17.23
CA ALA A 38 -8.65 -11.08 16.73
C ALA A 38 -7.66 -10.68 17.83
N LEU A 39 -8.01 -9.68 18.66
CA LEU A 39 -7.19 -9.24 19.79
C LEU A 39 -7.00 -10.34 20.83
N ARG A 40 -8.04 -11.11 21.14
CA ARG A 40 -7.93 -12.29 22.00
C ARG A 40 -6.99 -13.35 21.40
N HIS A 41 -7.13 -13.63 20.10
CA HIS A 41 -6.21 -14.55 19.43
C HIS A 41 -4.75 -14.05 19.47
N ILE A 42 -4.51 -12.77 19.23
CA ILE A 42 -3.16 -12.15 19.31
C ILE A 42 -2.59 -12.23 20.73
N ALA A 43 -3.44 -12.12 21.75
CA ALA A 43 -3.03 -12.29 23.14
C ALA A 43 -2.57 -13.73 23.43
N GLU A 44 -3.07 -14.73 22.71
CA GLU A 44 -2.75 -16.15 22.92
C GLU A 44 -1.70 -16.70 21.92
N CYS A 45 -1.61 -16.12 20.72
CA CYS A 45 -0.75 -16.58 19.63
C CYS A 45 0.54 -15.75 19.52
N ALA A 46 1.68 -16.35 19.85
CA ALA A 46 3.00 -15.68 19.77
C ALA A 46 3.33 -15.18 18.35
N ARG A 47 3.01 -15.97 17.32
CA ARG A 47 3.27 -15.59 15.92
C ARG A 47 2.52 -14.31 15.52
N CYS A 48 1.20 -14.26 15.74
CA CYS A 48 0.41 -13.07 15.40
C CYS A 48 0.86 -11.85 16.21
N ARG A 49 1.28 -12.04 17.46
CA ARG A 49 1.83 -10.97 18.30
C ARG A 49 3.15 -10.42 17.76
N ASP A 50 4.06 -11.28 17.32
CA ASP A 50 5.36 -10.86 16.77
C ASP A 50 5.21 -10.20 15.39
N GLU A 51 4.26 -10.68 14.58
CA GLU A 51 3.91 -10.06 13.30
C GLU A 51 3.32 -8.66 13.51
N LEU A 52 2.34 -8.51 14.39
CA LEU A 52 1.78 -7.22 14.76
C LEU A 52 2.86 -6.26 15.29
N ARG A 53 3.72 -6.71 16.20
CA ARG A 53 4.84 -5.90 16.73
C ARG A 53 5.76 -5.40 15.62
N THR A 54 5.99 -6.23 14.59
CA THR A 54 6.83 -5.85 13.45
C THR A 54 6.16 -4.77 12.61
N MET A 55 4.88 -4.91 12.31
CA MET A 55 4.11 -3.88 11.60
C MET A 55 4.02 -2.58 12.38
N THR A 56 3.74 -2.63 13.69
CA THR A 56 3.70 -1.43 14.56
C THR A 56 5.03 -0.68 14.55
N ARG A 57 6.17 -1.38 14.52
CA ARG A 57 7.50 -0.73 14.41
C ARG A 57 7.68 0.01 13.09
N VAL A 58 7.22 -0.57 11.98
CA VAL A 58 7.28 0.10 10.67
C VAL A 58 6.38 1.33 10.66
N VAL A 59 5.15 1.21 11.16
CA VAL A 59 4.21 2.34 11.28
C VAL A 59 4.78 3.44 12.17
N ALA A 60 5.37 3.09 13.31
CA ALA A 60 6.01 4.05 14.20
C ALA A 60 7.16 4.79 13.50
N ALA A 61 8.06 4.06 12.81
CA ALA A 61 9.16 4.66 12.06
C ALA A 61 8.67 5.61 10.97
N ALA A 62 7.62 5.23 10.23
CA ALA A 62 7.02 6.08 9.21
C ALA A 62 6.39 7.35 9.79
N ARG A 63 5.74 7.26 10.96
CA ARG A 63 5.15 8.43 11.64
C ARG A 63 6.18 9.40 12.21
N THR A 64 7.37 8.91 12.52
CA THR A 64 8.47 9.73 13.05
C THR A 64 9.46 10.18 11.98
N ALA A 65 9.20 9.91 10.70
CA ALA A 65 10.08 10.31 9.61
C ALA A 65 10.15 11.84 9.51
N ASP A 66 11.35 12.38 9.37
CA ASP A 66 11.59 13.81 9.21
C ASP A 66 11.69 14.16 7.71
N ILE A 67 11.62 15.44 7.36
CA ILE A 67 11.73 15.97 5.99
C ILE A 67 12.98 15.44 5.26
N VAL A 68 14.07 15.18 6.00
CA VAL A 68 15.31 14.63 5.44
C VAL A 68 15.18 13.15 5.00
N ASP A 69 14.23 12.42 5.58
CA ASP A 69 13.95 11.02 5.22
C ASP A 69 12.99 10.94 4.02
N LEU A 70 12.33 12.05 3.67
CA LEU A 70 11.39 12.10 2.56
C LEU A 70 12.13 12.24 1.21
N PRO A 71 11.61 11.60 0.15
CA PRO A 71 12.10 11.87 -1.19
C PRO A 71 11.85 13.34 -1.57
N THR A 72 12.68 13.89 -2.46
CA THR A 72 12.43 15.20 -3.05
C THR A 72 11.02 15.28 -3.61
N ALA A 73 10.29 16.34 -3.24
CA ALA A 73 8.93 16.55 -3.71
C ALA A 73 8.89 16.55 -5.25
N PRO A 74 7.92 15.85 -5.86
CA PRO A 74 7.80 15.82 -7.31
C PRO A 74 7.41 17.21 -7.85
N PRO A 75 7.78 17.55 -9.10
CA PRO A 75 7.41 18.83 -9.71
C PRO A 75 5.90 19.03 -9.83
N GLU A 76 5.45 20.29 -9.78
CA GLU A 76 4.03 20.68 -9.77
C GLU A 76 3.20 20.09 -10.93
N HIS A 77 3.78 20.01 -12.13
CA HIS A 77 3.08 19.47 -13.30
C HIS A 77 2.68 17.99 -13.14
N VAL A 78 3.38 17.23 -12.28
CA VAL A 78 3.03 15.84 -11.94
C VAL A 78 1.74 15.82 -11.14
N TRP A 79 1.61 16.69 -10.15
CA TRP A 79 0.39 16.82 -9.35
C TRP A 79 -0.80 17.31 -10.17
N GLN A 80 -0.59 18.31 -11.03
CA GLN A 80 -1.64 18.81 -11.93
C GLN A 80 -2.16 17.73 -12.89
N ARG A 81 -1.27 16.82 -13.34
CA ARG A 81 -1.66 15.68 -14.16
C ARG A 81 -2.51 14.69 -13.38
N ILE A 82 -2.07 14.29 -12.18
CA ILE A 82 -2.82 13.36 -11.31
C ILE A 82 -4.20 13.94 -10.97
N ALA A 83 -4.27 15.23 -10.60
CA ALA A 83 -5.52 15.90 -10.27
C ALA A 83 -6.51 15.88 -11.45
N ARG A 84 -6.02 16.13 -12.66
CA ARG A 84 -6.84 16.06 -13.88
C ARG A 84 -7.31 14.65 -14.17
N GLU A 85 -6.44 13.64 -14.05
CA GLU A 85 -6.80 12.23 -14.27
C GLU A 85 -7.88 11.75 -13.29
N LEU A 86 -7.74 12.08 -12.00
CA LEU A 86 -8.75 11.74 -10.99
C LEU A 86 -10.09 12.45 -11.26
N SER A 87 -10.05 13.71 -11.70
CA SER A 87 -11.26 14.47 -12.04
C SER A 87 -11.96 13.95 -13.29
N GLN A 88 -11.23 13.35 -14.24
CA GLN A 88 -11.79 12.75 -15.45
C GLN A 88 -12.29 11.32 -15.23
N GLY A 89 -11.62 10.56 -14.35
CA GLY A 89 -12.03 9.21 -13.95
C GLY A 89 -13.24 9.21 -13.00
N ALA A 90 -13.42 10.28 -12.24
CA ALA A 90 -14.68 10.59 -11.57
C ALA A 90 -15.67 11.16 -12.60
N GLY A 91 -16.17 10.29 -13.49
CA GLY A 91 -17.20 10.67 -14.45
C GLY A 91 -18.32 11.44 -13.75
N ALA A 92 -18.74 12.56 -14.34
CA ALA A 92 -19.85 13.35 -13.83
C ALA A 92 -21.03 12.42 -13.55
N PRO A 93 -21.72 12.53 -12.39
CA PRO A 93 -22.91 11.74 -12.14
C PRO A 93 -23.85 11.93 -13.34
N PRO A 94 -24.47 10.85 -13.84
CA PRO A 94 -25.37 10.95 -14.98
C PRO A 94 -26.40 12.05 -14.67
N PRO A 95 -26.74 12.92 -15.64
CA PRO A 95 -27.73 13.96 -15.41
C PRO A 95 -28.97 13.31 -14.83
N SER A 96 -29.47 13.87 -13.74
CA SER A 96 -30.65 13.31 -13.10
C SER A 96 -31.79 13.35 -14.11
N ALA A 97 -32.70 12.36 -14.09
CA ALA A 97 -33.85 12.35 -14.99
C ALA A 97 -34.70 13.65 -14.92
N ARG A 98 -34.54 14.43 -13.84
CA ARG A 98 -35.13 15.75 -13.67
C ARG A 98 -34.53 16.82 -14.58
N ASP A 99 -33.24 16.75 -14.90
CA ASP A 99 -32.56 17.70 -15.79
C ASP A 99 -32.91 17.43 -17.27
N ALA A 100 -33.20 16.17 -17.62
CA ALA A 100 -33.67 15.80 -18.96
C ALA A 100 -35.10 16.29 -19.23
N ALA A 101 -35.92 16.45 -18.19
CA ALA A 101 -37.31 16.89 -18.29
C ALA A 101 -37.50 18.41 -18.49
N HIS A 102 -36.43 19.21 -18.34
CA HIS A 102 -36.47 20.67 -18.56
C HIS A 102 -35.95 21.10 -19.94
N ARG A 103 -35.68 20.17 -20.86
CA ARG A 103 -35.36 20.53 -22.25
C ARG A 103 -36.67 20.85 -22.99
N PRO A 104 -36.90 22.09 -23.44
CA PRO A 104 -38.06 22.39 -24.27
C PRO A 104 -37.92 21.65 -25.62
N PRO A 105 -39.02 21.11 -26.19
CA PRO A 105 -38.95 20.38 -27.44
C PRO A 105 -38.53 21.31 -28.58
N ALA A 106 -37.39 21.01 -29.21
CA ALA A 106 -37.02 21.61 -30.49
C ALA A 106 -37.97 21.08 -31.58
N GLY A 107 -38.67 22.00 -32.25
CA GLY A 107 -39.58 21.68 -33.34
C GLY A 107 -38.85 21.09 -34.57
N PRO A 108 -39.56 20.38 -35.46
CA PRO A 108 -38.94 19.68 -36.57
C PRO A 108 -38.74 20.62 -37.76
N ALA A 109 -37.53 20.67 -38.31
CA ALA A 109 -37.27 21.27 -39.61
C ALA A 109 -36.21 20.48 -40.39
N GLY A 110 -36.60 20.01 -41.58
CA GLY A 110 -35.74 20.04 -42.77
C GLY A 110 -34.97 18.76 -43.14
N ARG A 111 -35.37 18.16 -44.26
CA ARG A 111 -34.64 17.15 -45.05
C ARG A 111 -33.30 17.69 -45.59
N ALA A 112 -32.28 16.83 -45.69
CA ALA A 112 -31.66 16.35 -46.95
C ALA A 112 -30.24 15.76 -46.71
N ALA A 113 -29.92 14.68 -47.44
CA ALA A 113 -28.73 13.83 -47.38
C ALA A 113 -27.50 14.44 -48.12
N PRO A 114 -26.41 13.70 -48.52
CA PRO A 114 -25.79 12.45 -48.03
C PRO A 114 -24.24 12.56 -47.85
N GLY A 115 -23.60 11.50 -47.35
CA GLY A 115 -22.26 11.07 -47.81
C GLY A 115 -21.08 11.17 -46.82
N ARG A 116 -20.47 10.02 -46.48
CA ARG A 116 -19.10 9.61 -46.88
C ARG A 116 -18.63 8.40 -46.05
N THR A 117 -18.24 7.37 -46.77
CA THR A 117 -17.50 6.19 -46.33
C THR A 117 -16.00 6.52 -46.27
N VAL A 118 -15.34 6.39 -45.11
CA VAL A 118 -13.89 6.14 -44.92
C VAL A 118 -13.72 5.75 -43.43
N GLY A 119 -13.07 4.69 -42.97
CA GLY A 119 -12.34 3.61 -43.60
C GLY A 119 -11.96 2.61 -42.49
N ALA A 120 -12.14 1.32 -42.77
CA ALA A 120 -11.58 0.24 -41.98
C ALA A 120 -10.05 0.24 -42.14
N GLY A 121 -9.29 0.19 -41.04
CA GLY A 121 -7.83 0.07 -41.14
C GLY A 121 -6.98 0.36 -39.90
N GLY A 122 -7.57 0.64 -38.72
CA GLY A 122 -6.79 1.04 -37.53
C GLY A 122 -6.54 -0.04 -36.47
N GLU A 123 -7.30 -1.14 -36.49
CA GLU A 123 -7.38 -2.08 -35.36
C GLU A 123 -6.19 -3.07 -35.30
N ALA A 124 -5.69 -3.52 -36.45
CA ALA A 124 -4.65 -4.56 -36.49
C ALA A 124 -3.28 -4.08 -35.96
N ARG A 125 -3.00 -2.77 -36.04
CA ARG A 125 -1.70 -2.20 -35.61
C ARG A 125 -1.63 -1.90 -34.11
N ARG A 126 -2.78 -1.84 -33.41
CA ARG A 126 -2.85 -1.56 -31.96
C ARG A 126 -2.63 -2.82 -31.11
N LEU A 127 -2.96 -4.00 -31.64
CA LEU A 127 -2.82 -5.27 -30.92
C LEU A 127 -1.37 -5.78 -30.86
N LEU A 128 -0.54 -5.46 -31.87
CA LEU A 128 0.87 -5.87 -31.91
C LEU A 128 1.77 -5.08 -30.92
N LEU A 129 1.42 -3.84 -30.57
CA LEU A 129 2.18 -3.04 -29.60
C LEU A 129 1.80 -3.33 -28.14
N GLY A 130 0.57 -3.81 -27.88
CA GLY A 130 0.13 -4.18 -26.54
C GLY A 130 0.81 -5.45 -26.00
N LEU A 131 1.03 -6.44 -26.87
CA LEU A 131 1.65 -7.73 -26.47
C LEU A 131 3.15 -7.61 -26.15
N LEU A 132 3.90 -6.76 -26.88
CA LEU A 132 5.33 -6.53 -26.62
C LEU A 132 5.57 -5.73 -25.31
N GLY A 133 4.69 -4.78 -24.98
CA GLY A 133 4.76 -4.04 -23.71
C GLY A 133 4.53 -4.94 -22.49
N LEU A 134 3.58 -5.87 -22.57
CA LEU A 134 3.25 -6.78 -21.47
C LEU A 134 4.39 -7.78 -21.18
N LEU A 135 5.05 -8.30 -22.22
CA LEU A 135 6.18 -9.23 -22.07
C LEU A 135 7.42 -8.55 -21.46
N GLY A 136 7.71 -7.30 -21.84
CA GLY A 136 8.79 -6.51 -21.24
C GLY A 136 8.57 -6.22 -19.76
N LEU A 137 7.32 -5.91 -19.37
CA LEU A 137 6.95 -5.65 -17.97
C LEU A 137 7.10 -6.92 -17.10
N LEU A 138 6.66 -8.08 -17.60
CA LEU A 138 6.77 -9.35 -16.87
C LEU A 138 8.24 -9.80 -16.70
N ALA A 139 9.09 -9.60 -17.71
CA ALA A 139 10.51 -9.91 -17.63
C ALA A 139 11.26 -9.00 -16.62
N GLY A 140 10.92 -7.71 -16.58
CA GLY A 140 11.52 -6.76 -15.64
C GLY A 140 11.21 -7.05 -14.17
N VAL A 141 9.97 -7.44 -13.87
CA VAL A 141 9.53 -7.76 -12.49
C VAL A 141 10.21 -9.03 -11.96
N ALA A 142 10.40 -10.04 -12.81
CA ALA A 142 11.10 -11.27 -12.43
C ALA A 142 12.58 -11.03 -12.11
N PHE A 143 13.26 -10.16 -12.87
CA PHE A 143 14.67 -9.83 -12.64
C PHE A 143 14.88 -9.04 -11.34
N ALA A 144 14.00 -8.07 -11.05
CA ALA A 144 14.05 -7.30 -9.81
C ALA A 144 13.88 -8.17 -8.55
N ARG A 145 12.99 -9.18 -8.60
CA ARG A 145 12.79 -10.10 -7.48
C ARG A 145 13.96 -11.06 -7.25
N ARG A 146 14.79 -11.33 -8.27
CA ARG A 146 15.98 -12.19 -8.13
C ARG A 146 17.19 -11.42 -7.62
N ALA A 147 17.34 -10.14 -7.96
CA ALA A 147 18.46 -9.30 -7.53
C ALA A 147 18.35 -8.79 -6.07
N GLY A 148 17.13 -8.71 -5.51
CA GLY A 148 16.87 -8.16 -4.18
C GLY A 148 17.31 -9.01 -2.98
N ARG A 149 17.71 -10.28 -3.16
CA ARG A 149 18.08 -11.18 -2.04
C ARG A 149 19.57 -11.16 -1.65
N GLY A 150 20.40 -10.34 -2.29
CA GLY A 150 21.86 -10.53 -2.24
C GLY A 150 22.72 -9.36 -1.77
N ARG A 151 22.18 -8.24 -1.27
CA ARG A 151 23.04 -7.12 -0.82
C ARG A 151 23.22 -7.13 0.70
N PRO A 152 24.37 -7.62 1.24
CA PRO A 152 24.71 -7.41 2.63
C PRO A 152 25.02 -5.92 2.83
N VAL A 153 24.20 -5.25 3.64
CA VAL A 153 24.46 -3.89 4.07
C VAL A 153 25.69 -3.93 4.97
N ARG A 154 26.84 -3.47 4.47
CA ARG A 154 28.01 -3.20 5.31
C ARG A 154 27.64 -2.04 6.23
N ALA A 155 27.37 -2.36 7.49
CA ALA A 155 27.22 -1.38 8.56
C ALA A 155 28.53 -0.63 8.73
N VAL A 156 28.57 0.62 8.27
CA VAL A 156 29.61 1.58 8.64
C VAL A 156 29.26 2.06 10.05
N CYS A 157 29.81 1.38 11.06
CA CYS A 157 29.82 1.89 12.42
C CYS A 157 30.78 3.09 12.48
N GLY A 158 30.25 4.29 12.31
CA GLY A 158 30.96 5.52 12.65
C GLY A 158 31.17 5.61 14.18
N PRO A 159 32.32 6.11 14.66
CA PRO A 159 32.58 6.21 16.09
C PRO A 159 31.70 7.30 16.72
N VAL A 160 30.82 6.88 17.63
CA VAL A 160 30.00 7.76 18.46
C VAL A 160 30.91 8.54 19.42
N ARG A 161 31.03 9.87 19.22
CA ARG A 161 31.65 10.78 20.19
C ARG A 161 30.77 10.86 21.43
N ARG A 162 31.31 10.38 22.56
CA ARG A 162 30.67 10.51 23.89
C ARG A 162 30.54 11.99 24.28
N PRO A 163 29.35 12.48 24.68
CA PRO A 163 29.24 13.80 25.28
C PRO A 163 29.94 13.82 26.65
N GLY A 164 30.78 14.84 26.84
CA GLY A 164 31.64 15.00 28.01
C GLY A 164 30.87 15.13 29.32
N ARG A 165 31.42 14.51 30.36
CA ARG A 165 30.99 14.68 31.76
C ARG A 165 31.06 16.15 32.15
N ARG A 166 29.91 16.80 32.31
CA ARG A 166 29.82 18.05 33.08
C ARG A 166 30.12 17.70 34.54
N ARG A 167 31.23 18.25 35.05
CA ARG A 167 31.55 18.29 36.48
C ARG A 167 30.36 18.91 37.22
N ARG A 168 29.75 18.16 38.14
CA ARG A 168 28.85 18.73 39.14
C ARG A 168 29.72 19.41 40.19
N SER A 169 29.57 20.72 40.30
CA SER A 169 30.21 21.55 41.32
C SER A 169 29.70 21.19 42.73
N PRO A 170 30.53 21.31 43.78
CA PRO A 170 30.16 20.98 45.15
C PRO A 170 29.70 22.25 45.87
N TRP A 171 28.41 22.59 45.80
CA TRP A 171 27.85 23.58 46.70
C TRP A 171 26.37 23.28 46.94
N TRP A 172 26.11 22.61 48.06
CA TRP A 172 24.81 22.65 48.72
C TRP A 172 25.11 22.85 50.21
N PRO A 173 24.63 23.92 50.85
CA PRO A 173 24.64 24.00 52.31
C PRO A 173 23.55 23.07 52.85
N ARG A 174 23.93 22.22 53.81
CA ARG A 174 22.97 21.57 54.71
C ARG A 174 22.47 22.63 55.69
N ALA A 175 21.16 22.76 55.82
CA ALA A 175 20.55 23.37 56.99
C ALA A 175 19.42 22.45 57.48
N TYR A 176 19.52 22.20 58.79
CA TYR A 176 18.75 21.41 59.74
C TYR A 176 17.28 21.11 59.43
#